data_AF-A0ABD1VIJ3-F1
#
_entry.id   AF-A0ABD1VIJ3-F1
#
_cell.length_a   1.000
_cell.length_b   1.000
_cell.length_c   1.000
_cell.angle_alpha   90.00
_cell.angle_beta   90.00
_cell.angle_gamma   90.00
#
_symmetry.space_group_name_H-M   'P 1'
#
loop_
_entity.id
_entity.type
_entity.pdbx_description
1 polymer ?
#
loop_
_entity_poly.entity_id
_entity_poly.type
_entity_poly.pdbx_seq_one_letter_code
_entity_poly.pdbx_strand_id
1 'polypeptide(L)'
;MILTRPKSFYRRSNWIVTQICICSAAPMHTVEPKGKYIAFVSAEAKTDNPEVELKPGVYLLGPVDEIFYNTYDRFTPTNNSEDDHCFISTSYDATTHFESTVADVLAIYSKITGKAVDPSVDMSAASANAQE
;
A
#
# COMPACT_ATOMS: atom_id res chain seq x y z
N MET A 1 -8.73 -6.10 4.54
CA MET A 1 -9.29 -6.01 5.90
C MET A 1 -10.47 -5.05 5.84
N ILE A 2 -11.68 -5.61 5.84
CA ILE A 2 -12.91 -4.92 5.46
C ILE A 2 -13.39 -4.05 6.63
N LEU A 3 -13.55 -2.76 6.34
CA LEU A 3 -14.07 -1.72 7.22
C LEU A 3 -15.53 -2.02 7.60
N THR A 4 -15.78 -2.64 8.75
CA THR A 4 -17.12 -2.84 9.32
C THR A 4 -17.58 -1.68 10.21
N ARG A 5 -16.79 -0.60 10.30
CA ARG A 5 -17.06 0.55 11.17
C ARG A 5 -17.76 1.69 10.41
N PRO A 6 -18.56 2.51 11.10
CA PRO A 6 -19.30 3.60 10.47
C PRO A 6 -18.37 4.60 9.77
N LYS A 7 -18.82 5.14 8.64
CA LYS A 7 -18.07 6.10 7.80
C LYS A 7 -17.59 7.36 8.54
N SER A 8 -18.12 7.64 9.74
CA SER A 8 -17.69 8.74 10.60
C SER A 8 -16.24 8.64 11.09
N PHE A 9 -15.65 7.44 11.06
CA PHE A 9 -14.27 7.21 11.48
C PHE A 9 -13.23 7.48 10.38
N TYR A 10 -13.69 7.73 9.16
CA TYR A 10 -12.82 7.81 7.99
C TYR A 10 -13.10 9.07 7.18
N ARG A 11 -12.03 9.80 6.86
CA ARG A 11 -12.08 10.85 5.85
C ARG A 11 -11.52 10.30 4.55
N ARG A 12 -12.32 10.38 3.49
CA ARG A 12 -11.82 10.22 2.12
C ARG A 12 -10.84 11.37 1.85
N SER A 13 -9.61 11.00 1.56
CA SER A 13 -8.52 11.95 1.30
C SER A 13 -8.45 12.20 -0.20
N ASN A 14 -7.72 11.36 -0.92
CA ASN A 14 -7.67 11.29 -2.37
C ASN A 14 -8.02 9.87 -2.83
N TRP A 15 -8.04 9.64 -4.13
CA TRP A 15 -8.18 8.33 -4.74
C TRP A 15 -6.95 8.04 -5.59
N ILE A 16 -6.58 6.76 -5.69
CA ILE A 16 -5.39 6.27 -6.37
C ILE A 16 -5.83 5.57 -7.62
N VAL A 17 -5.10 5.80 -8.70
CA VAL A 17 -5.23 5.05 -9.93
C VAL A 17 -4.07 4.07 -9.99
N THR A 18 -4.41 2.80 -10.16
CA THR A 18 -3.43 1.74 -10.42
C THR A 18 -3.77 1.10 -11.76
N GLN A 19 -2.81 1.14 -12.67
CA GLN A 19 -2.85 0.41 -13.91
C GLN A 19 -1.92 -0.80 -13.84
N ILE A 20 -2.44 -1.93 -14.28
CA ILE A 20 -1.68 -3.17 -14.43
C ILE A 20 -1.61 -3.52 -15.91
N CYS A 21 -0.38 -3.71 -16.39
CA CYS A 21 -0.07 -4.07 -17.77
C CYS A 21 0.56 -5.46 -17.80
N ILE A 22 0.19 -6.26 -18.80
CA ILE A 22 0.86 -7.53 -19.08
C ILE A 22 1.77 -7.34 -20.30
N CYS A 23 3.08 -7.48 -20.10
CA CYS A 23 4.09 -7.38 -21.15
C CYS A 23 4.82 -8.72 -21.32
N SER A 24 5.39 -9.00 -22.49
CA SER A 24 6.10 -10.26 -22.76
C SER A 24 7.63 -10.12 -22.72
N ALA A 25 8.29 -10.62 -21.67
CA ALA A 25 9.75 -10.82 -21.60
C ALA A 25 10.16 -11.75 -20.41
N ALA A 26 11.46 -12.07 -20.28
CA ALA A 26 12.04 -13.21 -19.51
C ALA A 26 11.91 -13.16 -17.97
N PRO A 27 11.67 -14.26 -17.23
CA PRO A 27 11.17 -14.22 -15.84
C PRO A 27 12.14 -13.63 -14.79
N MET A 28 11.63 -12.78 -13.89
CA MET A 28 12.34 -12.36 -12.65
C MET A 28 11.61 -12.75 -11.35
N HIS A 29 10.30 -13.05 -11.41
CA HIS A 29 9.48 -13.37 -10.23
C HIS A 29 8.51 -14.52 -10.56
N THR A 30 8.13 -15.33 -9.57
CA THR A 30 7.23 -16.51 -9.75
C THR A 30 5.76 -16.12 -9.74
N VAL A 31 5.42 -14.90 -10.19
CA VAL A 31 4.05 -14.38 -10.17
C VAL A 31 3.37 -14.60 -11.53
N GLU A 32 4.12 -14.96 -12.57
CA GLU A 32 3.66 -15.02 -13.95
C GLU A 32 4.00 -16.34 -14.68
N PRO A 33 3.22 -16.70 -15.72
CA PRO A 33 3.61 -17.69 -16.71
C PRO A 33 4.92 -17.29 -17.41
N LYS A 34 5.72 -18.28 -17.82
CA LYS A 34 7.01 -18.03 -18.51
C LYS A 34 6.82 -17.13 -19.73
N GLY A 35 7.62 -16.07 -19.81
CA GLY A 35 7.61 -15.13 -20.94
C GLY A 35 6.56 -14.03 -20.85
N LYS A 36 5.93 -13.85 -19.68
CA LYS A 36 5.05 -12.71 -19.35
C LYS A 36 5.58 -12.00 -18.10
N TYR A 37 5.24 -10.73 -18.00
CA TYR A 37 5.54 -9.82 -16.91
C TYR A 37 4.31 -9.00 -16.59
N ILE A 38 4.17 -8.65 -15.33
CA ILE A 38 3.20 -7.69 -14.87
C ILE A 38 3.91 -6.39 -14.52
N ALA A 39 3.52 -5.30 -15.17
CA ALA A 39 3.99 -3.96 -14.86
C ALA A 39 2.89 -3.15 -14.18
N PHE A 40 3.24 -2.48 -13.08
CA PHE A 40 2.34 -1.61 -12.34
C PHE A 40 2.72 -0.15 -12.59
N VAL A 41 1.76 0.65 -13.06
CA VAL A 41 1.88 2.10 -13.16
C VAL A 41 0.81 2.69 -12.24
N SER A 42 1.22 3.43 -11.22
CA SER A 42 0.28 4.01 -10.26
C SER A 42 0.60 5.48 -10.00
N ALA A 43 -0.46 6.24 -9.73
CA ALA A 43 -0.37 7.66 -9.42
C ALA A 43 -1.54 8.09 -8.51
N GLU A 44 -1.34 9.17 -7.78
CA GLU A 44 -2.45 9.87 -7.14
C GLU A 44 -3.28 10.59 -8.21
N ALA A 45 -4.58 10.31 -8.25
CA ALA A 45 -5.49 10.91 -9.22
C ALA A 45 -5.61 12.42 -9.00
N LYS A 46 -5.39 13.20 -10.05
CA LYS A 46 -5.60 14.67 -10.02
C LYS A 46 -6.85 15.10 -10.78
N THR A 47 -7.34 14.24 -11.66
CA THR A 47 -8.48 14.44 -12.56
C THR A 47 -9.33 13.18 -12.58
N ASP A 48 -10.55 13.30 -13.13
CA ASP A 48 -11.45 12.17 -13.31
C ASP A 48 -11.09 11.28 -14.52
N ASN A 49 -9.94 11.53 -15.17
CA ASN A 49 -9.54 10.84 -16.39
C ASN A 49 -8.20 10.06 -16.19
N PRO A 50 -8.24 8.93 -15.47
CA PRO A 50 -7.05 8.16 -15.06
C PRO A 50 -6.16 7.72 -16.23
N GLU A 51 -6.77 7.37 -17.37
CA GLU A 51 -6.06 6.91 -18.56
C GLU A 51 -5.08 7.96 -19.10
N VAL A 52 -5.44 9.24 -19.03
CA VAL A 52 -4.61 10.33 -19.54
C VAL A 52 -3.42 10.57 -18.61
N GLU A 53 -3.63 10.48 -17.30
CA GLU A 53 -2.58 10.66 -16.30
C GLU A 53 -1.53 9.55 -16.35
N LEU A 54 -1.96 8.32 -16.60
CA LEU A 54 -1.06 7.16 -16.65
C LEU A 54 -0.40 6.95 -18.01
N LYS A 55 -0.97 7.51 -19.10
CA LYS A 55 -0.47 7.39 -20.48
C LYS A 55 1.05 7.59 -20.63
N PRO A 56 1.70 8.59 -19.99
CA PRO A 56 3.15 8.75 -20.08
C PRO A 56 3.92 7.55 -19.52
N GLY A 57 3.43 6.93 -18.43
CA GLY A 57 4.01 5.73 -17.86
C GLY A 57 3.81 4.49 -18.73
N VAL A 58 2.62 4.33 -19.33
CA VAL A 58 2.34 3.23 -20.27
C VAL A 58 3.23 3.30 -21.50
N TYR A 59 3.45 4.51 -22.03
CA TYR A 59 4.27 4.70 -23.22
C TYR A 59 5.70 4.19 -23.05
N LEU A 60 6.24 4.24 -21.83
CA LEU A 60 7.58 3.72 -21.49
C LEU A 60 7.65 2.18 -21.49
N LEU A 61 6.51 1.49 -21.34
CA LEU A 61 6.45 0.03 -21.31
C LEU A 61 6.57 -0.60 -22.71
N GLY A 62 6.34 0.18 -23.78
CA GLY A 62 6.34 -0.33 -25.15
C GLY A 62 5.07 -1.13 -25.49
N PRO A 63 5.14 -2.18 -26.33
CA PRO A 63 3.99 -3.01 -26.66
C PRO A 63 3.43 -3.74 -25.42
N VAL A 64 2.14 -3.52 -25.14
CA VAL A 64 1.41 -4.15 -24.03
C VAL A 64 0.35 -5.08 -24.59
N ASP A 65 0.21 -6.28 -24.02
CA ASP A 65 -0.79 -7.25 -24.45
C ASP A 65 -2.19 -6.88 -23.93
N GLU A 66 -2.29 -6.61 -22.62
CA GLU A 66 -3.53 -6.25 -21.94
C GLU A 66 -3.29 -5.20 -20.85
N ILE A 67 -4.27 -4.31 -20.67
CA ILE A 67 -4.25 -3.22 -19.69
C ILE A 67 -5.53 -3.27 -18.86
N PHE A 68 -5.39 -3.16 -17.54
CA PHE A 68 -6.52 -3.00 -16.63
C PHE A 68 -6.36 -1.72 -15.81
N TYR A 69 -7.42 -0.90 -15.79
CA TYR A 69 -7.50 0.34 -15.02
C TYR A 69 -8.33 0.12 -13.76
N ASN A 70 -7.71 0.26 -12.60
CA ASN A 70 -8.39 0.21 -11.32
C ASN A 70 -8.22 1.53 -10.57
N THR A 71 -9.27 1.93 -9.88
CA THR A 71 -9.26 3.13 -9.05
C THR A 71 -9.74 2.79 -7.65
N TYR A 72 -9.07 3.35 -6.65
CA TYR A 72 -9.29 3.04 -5.25
C TYR A 72 -9.38 4.31 -4.42
N ASP A 73 -10.39 4.39 -3.57
CA ASP A 73 -10.50 5.49 -2.61
C ASP A 73 -9.51 5.31 -1.45
N ARG A 74 -8.82 6.39 -1.08
CA ARG A 74 -7.90 6.41 0.05
C ARG A 74 -8.57 7.04 1.27
N PHE A 75 -8.58 6.27 2.36
CA PHE A 75 -9.13 6.71 3.64
C PHE A 75 -8.05 6.94 4.67
N THR A 76 -8.30 7.92 5.53
CA THR A 76 -7.48 8.24 6.70
C THR A 76 -8.37 8.26 7.94
N PRO A 77 -7.88 7.77 9.10
CA PRO A 77 -8.64 7.77 10.33
C PRO A 77 -8.86 9.21 10.82
N THR A 78 -10.06 9.52 11.28
CA THR A 78 -10.41 10.82 11.89
C THR A 78 -10.72 10.71 13.38
N ASN A 79 -10.64 9.51 13.92
CA ASN A 79 -11.00 9.25 15.31
C ASN A 79 -9.89 9.63 16.28
N ASN A 80 -10.26 9.88 17.53
CA ASN A 80 -9.30 10.06 18.60
C ASN A 80 -9.03 8.70 19.27
N SER A 81 -7.90 8.08 18.92
CA SER A 81 -7.53 6.75 19.40
C SER A 81 -7.34 6.67 20.92
N GLU A 82 -7.09 7.80 21.59
CA GLU A 82 -6.98 7.85 23.06
C GLU A 82 -8.35 7.72 23.75
N ASP A 83 -9.41 8.24 23.13
CA ASP A 83 -10.75 8.28 23.72
C ASP A 83 -11.52 6.98 23.47
N ASP A 84 -11.34 6.40 22.28
CA ASP A 84 -12.12 5.24 21.81
C ASP A 84 -11.35 3.92 21.78
N HIS A 85 -10.03 3.97 22.06
CA HIS A 85 -9.11 2.83 21.98
C HIS A 85 -9.19 2.06 20.65
N CYS A 86 -9.56 2.74 19.56
CA CYS A 86 -9.63 2.19 18.22
C CYS A 86 -8.46 2.71 17.39
N PHE A 87 -7.54 1.81 17.03
CA PHE A 87 -6.37 2.12 16.22
C PHE A 87 -6.58 1.62 14.81
N ILE A 88 -6.64 2.56 13.87
CA ILE A 88 -7.06 2.31 12.49
C ILE A 88 -5.91 2.72 11.56
N SER A 89 -5.59 1.86 10.60
CA SER A 89 -4.59 2.16 9.58
C SER A 89 -5.12 3.04 8.47
N THR A 90 -4.21 3.78 7.85
CA THR A 90 -4.46 4.48 6.60
C THR A 90 -4.53 3.50 5.43
N SER A 91 -5.24 3.89 4.37
CA SER A 91 -5.20 3.14 3.11
C SER A 91 -3.84 3.33 2.42
N TYR A 92 -3.34 2.29 1.74
CA TYR A 92 -2.09 2.35 0.98
C TYR A 92 -2.07 3.56 0.02
N ASP A 93 -0.91 4.17 -0.12
CA ASP A 93 -0.68 5.22 -1.10
C ASP A 93 -0.28 4.63 -2.46
N ALA A 94 -0.02 5.50 -3.43
CA ALA A 94 0.37 5.09 -4.79
C ALA A 94 1.86 4.71 -4.89
N THR A 95 2.62 4.68 -3.78
CA THR A 95 4.05 4.36 -3.84
C THR A 95 4.25 2.84 -3.96
N THR A 96 5.31 2.44 -4.67
CA THR A 96 5.65 1.03 -4.89
C THR A 96 6.58 0.47 -3.82
N HIS A 97 6.94 1.28 -2.84
CA HIS A 97 7.80 0.92 -1.71
C HIS A 97 7.05 1.05 -0.39
N PHE A 98 7.48 0.31 0.63
CA PHE A 98 6.73 0.21 1.88
C PHE A 98 7.01 1.30 2.91
N GLU A 99 7.78 2.34 2.59
CA GLU A 99 8.21 3.35 3.58
C GLU A 99 7.04 3.98 4.34
N SER A 100 6.02 4.47 3.64
CA SER A 100 4.82 5.07 4.25
C SER A 100 3.99 4.06 5.04
N THR A 101 3.91 2.83 4.54
CA THR A 101 3.23 1.73 5.24
C THR A 101 3.91 1.41 6.56
N VAL A 102 5.24 1.32 6.55
CA VAL A 102 6.04 1.06 7.76
C VAL A 102 5.86 2.22 8.75
N ALA A 103 5.87 3.46 8.29
CA ALA A 103 5.62 4.62 9.14
C ALA A 103 4.22 4.55 9.82
N ASP A 104 3.18 4.16 9.09
CA ASP A 104 1.82 4.00 9.64
C ASP A 104 1.76 2.87 10.68
N VAL A 105 2.39 1.72 10.38
CA VAL A 105 2.49 0.59 11.32
C VAL A 105 3.21 0.98 12.61
N LEU A 106 4.33 1.69 12.50
CA LEU A 106 5.10 2.16 13.66
C LEU A 106 4.31 3.18 14.48
N ALA A 107 3.61 4.11 13.83
CA ALA A 107 2.77 5.08 14.51
C ALA A 107 1.63 4.39 15.29
N ILE A 108 0.96 3.41 14.69
CA ILE A 108 -0.09 2.63 15.35
C ILE A 108 0.47 1.85 16.53
N TYR A 109 1.59 1.16 16.34
CA TYR A 109 2.25 0.41 17.41
C TYR A 109 2.60 1.31 18.60
N SER A 110 3.21 2.47 18.34
CA SER A 110 3.59 3.41 19.40
C SER A 110 2.38 3.98 20.14
N LYS A 111 1.26 4.22 19.45
CA LYS A 111 0.00 4.62 20.10
C LYS A 111 -0.59 3.52 20.97
N ILE A 112 -0.56 2.25 20.52
CA ILE A 112 -1.10 1.12 21.29
C ILE A 112 -0.24 0.84 22.53
N THR A 113 1.07 0.86 22.39
CA THR A 113 2.00 0.37 23.41
C THR A 113 2.59 1.47 24.29
N GLY A 114 2.48 2.74 23.87
CA GLY A 114 3.15 3.88 24.50
C GLY A 114 4.68 3.87 24.34
N LYS A 115 5.23 2.99 23.51
CA LYS A 115 6.68 2.83 23.31
C LYS A 115 7.10 3.18 21.88
N ALA A 116 8.21 3.91 21.75
CA ALA A 116 8.87 4.07 20.46
C ALA A 116 9.52 2.74 20.05
N VAL A 117 9.32 2.31 18.80
CA VAL A 117 10.05 1.18 18.24
C VAL A 117 11.46 1.66 17.92
N ASP A 118 12.45 1.00 18.51
CA ASP A 118 13.83 1.12 18.08
C ASP A 118 14.06 0.05 16.99
N PRO A 119 14.28 0.40 15.71
CA PRO A 119 14.55 -0.58 14.67
C PRO A 119 15.96 -1.17 14.75
N SER A 120 16.82 -0.66 15.65
CA SER A 120 18.20 -1.12 15.81
C SER A 120 18.37 -2.24 16.84
N VAL A 121 17.28 -2.70 17.48
CA VAL A 121 17.39 -3.79 18.46
C VAL A 121 17.91 -5.06 17.78
N ASP A 122 19.05 -5.54 18.26
CA ASP A 122 19.59 -6.82 17.90
C ASP A 122 18.67 -7.93 18.43
N MET A 123 17.95 -8.60 17.53
CA MET A 123 17.01 -9.67 17.86
C MET A 123 17.71 -10.98 18.23
N SER A 124 19.04 -11.02 18.27
CA SER A 124 19.80 -12.19 18.70
C SER A 124 19.47 -12.64 20.15
N ALA A 125 18.89 -11.76 20.97
CA ALA A 125 18.50 -12.10 22.34
C ALA A 125 17.06 -12.65 22.46
N ALA A 126 16.22 -12.53 21.42
CA ALA A 126 14.80 -12.88 21.48
C ALA A 126 14.52 -14.38 21.30
N SER A 127 15.52 -15.17 20.89
CA SER A 127 15.41 -16.63 20.68
C SER A 127 15.81 -17.47 21.91
N ALA A 128 16.14 -16.86 23.06
CA ALA A 128 16.70 -17.57 24.20
C ALA A 128 15.71 -18.20 25.20
N ASN A 129 14.39 -17.96 25.09
CA ASN A 129 13.40 -18.43 26.09
C ASN A 129 12.35 -19.42 25.56
N ALA A 130 12.74 -20.36 24.71
CA ALA A 130 11.92 -21.53 24.37
C ALA A 130 12.57 -22.83 24.88
N GLN A 131 12.68 -22.97 26.20
CA GLN A 131 12.84 -24.26 26.87
C GLN A 131 12.08 -24.24 28.20
N GLU A 132 10.85 -24.74 28.19
CA GLU A 132 10.32 -25.63 29.24
C GLU A 132 9.25 -26.55 28.64
#